data_AF-A0A1F3VXT2-F1
#
_entry.id   AF-A0A1F3VXT2-F1
#
_cell.length_a   1.000
_cell.length_b   1.000
_cell.length_c   1.000
_cell.angle_alpha   90.00
_cell.angle_beta   90.00
_cell.angle_gamma   90.00
#
_symmetry.space_group_name_H-M   'P 1'
#
loop_
_entity.id
_entity.type
_entity.pdbx_description
1 polymer ?
#
loop_
_entity_poly.entity_id
_entity_poly.type
_entity_poly.pdbx_seq_one_letter_code
_entity_poly.pdbx_strand_id
1 'polypeptide(L)' 'MLRHLDDLNALEAQECINARPSTILDTATVLEMLQLIKRSTFPVMYLPVVNGNGDACGIVTFVNLIKGEL' A
#
# COMPACT_ATOMS: atom_id res chain seq x y z
N MET A 1 -5.38 -17.31 -4.29
CA MET A 1 -6.74 -17.48 -3.73
C MET A 1 -7.63 -18.40 -4.57
N LEU A 2 -7.98 -18.07 -5.82
CA LEU A 2 -8.81 -18.97 -6.67
C LEU A 2 -8.21 -20.38 -6.90
N ARG A 3 -6.88 -20.50 -6.79
CA ARG A 3 -6.14 -21.76 -6.95
C ARG A 3 -6.42 -22.80 -5.85
N HIS A 4 -6.83 -22.35 -4.66
CA HIS A 4 -7.05 -23.20 -3.48
C HIS A 4 -8.51 -23.16 -3.02
N LEU A 5 -9.46 -22.93 -3.94
CA LEU A 5 -10.87 -22.80 -3.58
C LEU A 5 -11.47 -24.10 -3.01
N ASP A 6 -10.93 -25.24 -3.44
CA ASP A 6 -11.35 -26.57 -3.02
C ASP A 6 -10.83 -26.95 -1.62
N ASP A 7 -9.70 -26.37 -1.20
CA ASP A 7 -9.16 -26.52 0.16
C ASP A 7 -8.37 -25.26 0.57
N LEU A 8 -9.05 -24.40 1.35
CA LEU A 8 -8.46 -23.16 1.84
C LEU A 8 -7.36 -23.38 2.89
N ASN A 9 -7.27 -24.57 3.52
CA ASN A 9 -6.22 -24.86 4.48
C ASN A 9 -4.85 -25.10 3.82
N ALA A 10 -4.85 -25.36 2.51
CA ALA A 10 -3.63 -25.48 1.71
C ALA A 10 -3.01 -24.12 1.33
N LEU A 11 -3.69 -23.00 1.63
CA LEU A 11 -3.23 -21.66 1.32
C LEU A 11 -2.07 -21.24 2.24
N GLU A 12 -0.93 -20.92 1.66
CA GLU A 12 0.20 -20.38 2.43
C GLU A 12 0.06 -18.87 2.66
N ALA A 13 0.41 -18.39 3.85
CA ALA A 13 0.33 -16.95 4.18
C ALA A 13 1.12 -16.08 3.19
N GLN A 14 2.24 -16.59 2.66
CA GLN A 14 3.07 -15.89 1.68
C GLN A 14 2.34 -15.63 0.35
N GLU A 15 1.36 -16.47 -0.01
CA GLU A 15 0.52 -16.29 -1.21
C GLU A 15 -0.53 -15.19 -1.03
N CYS A 16 -0.75 -14.73 0.21
CA CYS A 16 -1.69 -13.65 0.55
C CYS A 16 -1.01 -12.30 0.75
N ILE A 17 0.32 -12.24 0.76
CA ILE A 17 1.09 -11.03 1.04
C ILE A 17 1.54 -10.39 -0.27
N ASN A 18 1.36 -9.07 -0.39
CA ASN A 18 2.05 -8.31 -1.42
C ASN A 18 3.53 -8.14 -1.02
N ALA A 19 4.40 -8.97 -1.60
CA ALA A 19 5.85 -8.93 -1.33
C ALA A 19 6.55 -7.65 -1.80
N ARG A 20 5.90 -6.84 -2.63
CA ARG A 20 6.43 -5.56 -3.14
C ARG A 20 5.38 -4.46 -2.97
N PRO A 21 5.10 -4.05 -1.72
CA PRO A 21 4.17 -2.96 -1.48
C PRO A 21 4.76 -1.65 -2.01
N SER A 22 3.92 -0.79 -2.58
CA SER A 22 4.29 0.62 -2.74
C SER A 22 4.44 1.23 -1.34
N THR A 23 5.53 1.93 -1.07
CA THR A 23 5.79 2.60 0.22
C THR A 23 6.14 4.07 -0.01
N ILE A 24 6.16 4.85 1.07
CA ILE A 24 6.64 6.24 1.05
C ILE A 24 7.59 6.51 2.19
N LEU A 25 8.55 7.41 1.98
CA LEU A 25 9.46 7.84 3.03
C LEU A 25 8.74 8.71 4.07
N ASP A 26 9.12 8.58 5.34
CA ASP A 26 8.67 9.42 6.45
C ASP A 26 9.01 10.91 6.26
N THR A 27 10.02 11.22 5.46
CA THR A 27 10.40 12.58 5.08
C THR A 27 9.69 13.11 3.82
N ALA A 28 8.86 12.31 3.16
CA ALA A 28 8.21 12.72 1.91
C ALA A 28 7.11 13.76 2.15
N THR A 29 6.99 14.70 1.23
CA THR A 29 5.93 15.71 1.24
C THR A 29 4.60 15.13 0.78
N VAL A 30 3.50 15.82 1.14
CA VAL A 30 2.15 15.49 0.67
C VAL A 30 2.07 15.51 -0.87
N LEU A 31 2.79 16.43 -1.53
CA LEU A 31 2.82 16.52 -2.99
C LEU A 31 3.43 15.27 -3.63
N GLU A 32 4.58 14.82 -3.12
CA GLU A 32 5.24 13.59 -3.60
C GLU A 32 4.36 12.36 -3.39
N MET A 33 3.67 12.30 -2.24
CA MET A 33 2.68 11.26 -1.96
C MET A 33 1.55 11.25 -3.00
N LEU A 34 0.95 12.41 -3.29
CA LEU A 34 -0.11 12.53 -4.30
C LEU A 34 0.38 12.16 -5.69
N GLN A 35 1.61 12.50 -6.06
CA GLN A 35 2.20 12.12 -7.35
C GLN A 35 2.41 10.61 -7.44
N LEU A 36 2.88 9.96 -6.37
CA LEU A 36 3.05 8.51 -6.29
C LEU A 36 1.70 7.79 -6.49
N ILE A 37 0.64 8.29 -5.85
CA ILE A 37 -0.71 7.71 -5.98
C ILE A 37 -1.25 7.90 -7.40
N LYS A 38 -1.11 9.09 -7.98
CA LYS A 38 -1.56 9.37 -9.36
C LYS A 38 -0.86 8.51 -10.41
N ARG A 39 0.38 8.07 -10.14
CA ARG A 39 1.14 7.15 -11.02
C ARG A 39 0.85 5.68 -10.76
N SER A 40 0.16 5.35 -9.67
CA SER A 40 -0.13 3.96 -9.33
C SER A 40 -1.16 3.41 -10.32
N THR A 41 -0.91 2.22 -10.85
CA THR A 41 -1.75 1.56 -11.86
C THR A 41 -3.03 0.95 -11.28
N PHE A 42 -3.21 1.04 -9.97
CA PHE A 42 -4.35 0.53 -9.23
C PHE A 42 -4.70 1.47 -8.07
N PRO A 43 -5.96 1.46 -7.58
CA PRO A 43 -6.36 2.27 -6.43
C PRO A 43 -5.55 1.92 -5.16
N VAL A 44 -4.84 2.91 -4.63
CA VAL A 44 -4.07 2.76 -3.39
C VAL A 44 -4.98 3.07 -2.20
N MET A 45 -5.32 2.05 -1.41
CA MET A 45 -6.14 2.23 -0.20
C MET A 45 -5.33 2.74 0.99
N TYR A 46 -4.07 2.33 1.07
CA TYR A 46 -3.13 2.77 2.10
C TYR A 46 -1.70 2.70 1.57
N LEU A 47 -0.80 3.44 2.19
CA LEU A 47 0.61 3.50 1.86
C LEU A 47 1.43 3.34 3.16
N PRO A 48 2.17 2.24 3.30
CA PRO A 48 3.13 2.08 4.38
C PRO A 48 4.18 3.20 4.33
N VAL A 49 4.44 3.79 5.50
CA VAL A 49 5.48 4.80 5.68
C VAL A 49 6.72 4.10 6.21
N VAL A 50 7.86 4.30 5.56
CA VAL A 50 9.15 3.72 5.94
C VAL A 50 10.19 4.82 6.18
N ASN A 51 11.15 4.56 7.06
CA ASN A 51 12.30 5.46 7.23
C ASN A 51 13.38 5.19 6.16
N GLY A 52 14.48 5.94 6.21
CA GLY A 52 15.63 5.77 5.32
C GLY A 52 16.35 4.41 5.42
N ASN A 53 16.09 3.61 6.46
CA ASN A 53 16.62 2.25 6.61
C ASN A 53 15.67 1.18 6.05
N GLY A 54 14.47 1.57 5.60
CA GLY A 54 13.43 0.66 5.12
C GLY A 54 12.55 0.07 6.23
N ASP A 55 12.70 0.52 7.48
CA ASP A 55 11.85 0.06 8.58
C ASP A 55 10.47 0.74 8.51
N ALA A 56 9.42 -0.02 8.79
CA ALA A 56 8.07 0.53 8.83
C ALA A 56 7.89 1.47 10.03
N CYS A 57 7.51 2.71 9.76
CA CYS A 57 7.24 3.73 10.77
C CYS A 57 5.74 3.99 10.96
N GLY A 58 4.91 3.62 9.98
CA GLY A 58 3.47 3.82 10.07
C GLY A 58 2.74 3.54 8.77
N ILE A 59 1.52 4.07 8.68
CA ILE A 59 0.61 3.89 7.55
C ILE A 59 -0.17 5.17 7.29
N VAL A 60 -0.30 5.53 6.01
CA VAL A 60 -1.24 6.57 5.55
C VAL A 60 -2.42 5.90 4.87
N THR A 61 -3.63 6.20 5.29
CA THR A 61 -4.87 5.66 4.70
C THR A 61 -5.57 6.69 3.82
N PHE A 62 -5.99 6.28 2.62
CA PHE A 62 -6.58 7.17 1.60
C PHE A 62 -8.10 7.25 1.64
N VAL A 63 -8.71 7.12 2.83
CA VAL A 63 -10.17 7.22 2.99
C VAL A 63 -10.72 8.64 2.80
N ASN A 64 -9.87 9.67 2.92
CA ASN A 64 -10.29 11.08 2.97
C ASN A 64 -9.70 11.99 1.88
N LEU A 65 -8.84 11.49 0.99
CA LEU A 65 -8.16 12.35 0.01
C LEU A 65 -9.00 12.67 -1.25
N ILE A 66 -10.11 11.95 -1.46
CA ILE A 66 -11.08 12.28 -2.51
C ILE A 66 -11.92 13.52 -2.16
N LYS A 67 -11.97 13.95 -0.89
CA LYS A 67 -12.69 15.17 -0.48
C LYS A 67 -11.93 16.48 -0.77
N GLY A 68 -10.67 16.38 -1.24
CA GLY A 68 -9.80 17.53 -1.51
C GLY A 68 -9.73 17.97 -2.98
N GLU A 69 -10.43 17.29 -3.90
CA GLU A 69 -10.75 17.89 -5.21
C GLU A 69 -11.98 18.78 -5.04
N LEU A 70 -11.72 20.09 -4.87
CA LEU A 70 -12.65 21.18 -5.13
C LEU A 70 -12.25 21.85 -6.45
#